data_AF-A0A964AM33-F1
#
_entry.id   AF-A0A964AM33-F1
#
_cell.length_a   1.000
_cell.length_b   1.000
_cell.length_c   1.000
_cell.angle_alpha   90.00
_cell.angle_beta   90.00
_cell.angle_gamma   90.00
#
_symmetry.space_group_name_H-M   'P 1'
#
loop_
_entity.id
_entity.type
_entity.pdbx_description
1 polymer ?
#
loop_
_entity_poly.entity_id
_entity_poly.type
_entity_poly.pdbx_seq_one_letter_code
_entity_poly.pdbx_strand_id
1 'polypeptide(L)'
;MLRNKTIGRFVSSPPVSAERNPGRLEFGLALAIALTVMLLPMLLIGELVDAPETPDSAVAMGATAALGAIFRASARNILRSTFMMAIRATSRAVSRRVARAVLRSLMSLFLPTMKLPELKLRRMPGWLAVSIGFVALILSFAGVLAQVDDSTRASLTAGTPGPFVAVLAALPLLAHATMMRFLARYHKLQVSFETTIDGLLLQAYFTGAASFLPLASDAELEGPKVAKAKCAAGVLAGLLVCHFLCAGLAALTGVAALSLLSTMFLLYVFVFSFPLKPLDGGDIWAASRGWWCAMWVPVLAAFMTRLPEVFYDIL
;
A
#
# COMPACT_ATOMS: atom_id res chain seq x y z
N MET A 1 -47.20 -38.36 26.72
CA MET A 1 -46.21 -37.27 26.90
C MET A 1 -44.81 -37.86 26.90
N LEU A 2 -44.17 -38.00 25.73
CA LEU A 2 -42.78 -38.47 25.61
C LEU A 2 -42.04 -37.47 24.73
N ARG A 3 -41.07 -36.78 25.34
CA ARG A 3 -40.35 -35.62 24.79
C ARG A 3 -39.09 -36.15 24.10
N ASN A 4 -39.09 -36.11 22.77
CA ASN A 4 -37.98 -36.57 21.93
C ASN A 4 -36.84 -35.54 21.99
N LYS A 5 -35.64 -35.98 22.38
CA LYS A 5 -34.45 -35.16 22.61
C LYS A 5 -33.50 -35.32 21.42
N THR A 6 -33.54 -34.37 20.50
CA THR A 6 -32.67 -34.36 19.31
C THR A 6 -31.27 -33.91 19.69
N ILE A 7 -30.33 -34.85 19.71
CA ILE A 7 -28.90 -34.60 19.95
C ILE A 7 -28.30 -34.07 18.64
N GLY A 8 -27.85 -32.80 18.66
CA GLY A 8 -27.14 -32.17 17.55
C GLY A 8 -25.78 -32.82 17.34
N ARG A 9 -25.56 -33.35 16.13
CA ARG A 9 -24.24 -33.80 15.67
C ARG A 9 -23.32 -32.60 15.52
N PHE A 10 -22.25 -32.55 16.31
CA PHE A 10 -21.10 -31.69 16.08
C PHE A 10 -20.45 -32.07 14.73
N VAL A 11 -20.51 -31.17 13.77
CA VAL A 11 -19.76 -31.26 12.52
C VAL A 11 -18.33 -30.84 12.85
N SER A 12 -17.39 -31.79 12.81
CA SER A 12 -15.96 -31.52 12.97
C SER A 12 -15.46 -30.71 11.78
N SER A 13 -14.89 -29.53 12.06
CA SER A 13 -14.21 -28.72 11.06
C SER A 13 -13.04 -29.51 10.44
N PRO A 14 -12.85 -29.46 9.11
CA PRO A 14 -11.72 -30.14 8.48
C PRO A 14 -10.38 -29.55 8.99
N PRO A 15 -9.30 -30.36 9.04
CA PRO A 15 -8.00 -29.91 9.51
C PRO A 15 -7.48 -28.79 8.62
N VAL A 16 -7.04 -27.70 9.27
CA VAL A 16 -6.37 -26.57 8.62
C VAL A 16 -5.12 -27.11 7.92
N SER A 17 -5.16 -27.15 6.58
CA SER A 17 -4.04 -27.59 5.76
C SER A 17 -2.83 -26.72 6.07
N ALA A 18 -1.75 -27.34 6.56
CA ALA A 18 -0.50 -26.68 6.91
C ALA A 18 -0.04 -25.75 5.77
N GLU A 19 -0.01 -24.45 6.06
CA GLU A 19 0.42 -23.42 5.14
C GLU A 19 1.90 -23.69 4.79
N ARG A 20 2.13 -24.19 3.57
CA ARG A 20 3.46 -24.57 3.09
C ARG A 20 4.31 -23.30 3.01
N ASN A 21 5.21 -23.13 3.98
CA ASN A 21 6.21 -22.06 3.96
C ASN A 21 6.95 -22.14 2.62
N PRO A 22 6.92 -21.09 1.77
CA PRO A 22 7.68 -21.10 0.54
C PRO A 22 9.16 -21.29 0.91
N GLY A 23 9.78 -22.31 0.32
CA GLY A 23 11.18 -22.61 0.59
C GLY A 23 12.03 -21.38 0.34
N ARG A 24 13.09 -21.15 1.13
CA ARG A 24 14.05 -20.04 0.96
C ARG A 24 14.53 -19.91 -0.50
N LEU A 25 14.57 -21.03 -1.21
CA LEU A 25 14.93 -21.14 -2.62
C LEU A 25 13.86 -20.59 -3.57
N GLU A 26 12.57 -20.79 -3.29
CA GLU A 26 11.46 -20.23 -4.09
C GLU A 26 11.33 -18.71 -3.93
N PHE A 27 11.63 -18.20 -2.73
CA PHE A 27 11.71 -16.77 -2.47
C PHE A 27 12.92 -16.13 -3.18
N GLY A 28 14.09 -16.79 -3.12
CA GLY A 28 15.28 -16.36 -3.85
C GLY A 28 15.08 -16.34 -5.36
N LEU A 29 14.40 -17.35 -5.91
CA LEU A 29 14.08 -17.41 -7.34
C LEU A 29 13.10 -16.31 -7.76
N ALA A 30 12.05 -16.05 -6.96
CA ALA A 30 11.10 -14.98 -7.23
C ALA A 30 11.77 -13.59 -7.18
N LEU A 31 12.67 -13.38 -6.23
CA LEU A 31 13.45 -12.15 -6.10
C LEU A 31 14.42 -11.98 -7.29
N ALA A 32 15.09 -13.06 -7.70
CA ALA A 32 15.98 -13.07 -8.85
C ALA A 32 15.22 -12.75 -10.15
N ILE A 33 14.07 -13.37 -10.39
CA ILE A 33 13.23 -13.08 -11.57
C ILE A 33 12.73 -11.63 -11.54
N ALA A 34 12.30 -11.13 -10.38
CA ALA A 34 11.87 -9.74 -10.26
C ALA A 34 13.03 -8.76 -10.52
N LEU A 35 14.22 -9.02 -9.96
CA LEU A 35 15.42 -8.24 -10.24
C LEU A 35 15.82 -8.31 -11.71
N THR A 36 15.81 -9.50 -12.33
CA THR A 36 16.11 -9.66 -13.76
C THR A 36 15.10 -8.90 -14.60
N VAL A 37 13.79 -9.00 -14.36
CA VAL A 37 12.77 -8.26 -15.12
C VAL A 37 12.91 -6.75 -14.94
N MET A 38 13.31 -6.28 -13.75
CA MET A 38 13.56 -4.86 -13.50
C MET A 38 14.89 -4.35 -14.10
N LEU A 39 15.92 -5.20 -14.18
CA LEU A 39 17.26 -4.83 -14.64
C LEU A 39 17.47 -5.13 -16.14
N LEU A 40 16.71 -6.04 -16.74
CA LEU A 40 16.83 -6.43 -18.15
C LEU A 40 16.62 -5.24 -19.10
N PRO A 41 15.65 -4.33 -18.89
CA PRO A 41 15.54 -3.12 -19.70
C PRO A 41 16.77 -2.22 -19.59
N MET A 42 17.43 -2.16 -18.42
CA MET A 42 18.68 -1.39 -18.25
C MET A 42 19.85 -1.99 -19.02
N LEU A 43 19.94 -3.32 -19.11
CA LEU A 43 21.00 -4.02 -19.83
C LEU A 43 20.80 -3.94 -21.35
N LEU A 44 19.56 -4.10 -21.82
CA LEU A 44 19.21 -4.03 -23.25
C LEU A 44 19.34 -2.61 -23.82
N ILE A 45 19.13 -1.58 -23.01
CA ILE A 45 19.37 -0.18 -23.42
C ILE A 45 20.88 0.12 -23.52
N GLY A 46 21.73 -0.59 -22.76
CA GLY A 46 23.18 -0.47 -22.87
C GLY A 46 23.72 -0.95 -24.22
N GLU A 47 23.25 -2.11 -24.69
CA GLU A 47 23.69 -2.69 -25.97
C GLU A 47 23.11 -1.96 -27.20
N LEU A 48 21.93 -1.33 -27.07
CA LEU A 48 21.33 -0.55 -28.18
C LEU A 48 22.10 0.75 -28.48
N VAL A 49 22.96 1.21 -27.58
CA VAL A 49 23.73 2.45 -27.68
C VAL A 49 25.11 2.23 -28.32
N ASP A 50 25.61 0.99 -28.33
CA ASP A 50 26.91 0.63 -28.94
C ASP A 50 26.78 0.18 -30.41
N ALA A 51 25.61 0.35 -31.03
CA ALA A 51 25.39 0.03 -32.44
C ALA A 51 26.11 1.07 -33.35
N PRO A 52 26.85 0.63 -34.38
CA PRO A 52 27.71 1.50 -35.17
C PRO A 52 26.94 2.58 -35.95
N GLU A 53 27.57 3.75 -35.98
CA GLU A 53 27.07 5.05 -36.43
C GLU A 53 26.56 5.05 -37.88
N THR A 54 25.34 5.58 -38.07
CA THR A 54 24.87 6.06 -39.38
C THR A 54 24.53 7.55 -39.26
N PRO A 55 24.84 8.39 -40.27
CA PRO A 55 24.89 9.85 -40.13
C PRO A 55 23.54 10.54 -39.84
N ASP A 56 22.40 9.85 -39.91
CA ASP A 56 21.09 10.37 -39.52
C ASP A 56 20.79 10.25 -38.00
N SER A 57 21.69 9.64 -37.21
CA SER A 57 21.47 9.32 -35.80
C SER A 57 21.84 10.42 -34.80
N ALA A 58 22.51 11.50 -35.21
CA ALA A 58 23.07 12.49 -34.27
C ALA A 58 21.99 13.25 -33.46
N VAL A 59 20.85 13.57 -34.09
CA VAL A 59 19.71 14.22 -33.42
C VAL A 59 18.92 13.22 -32.56
N ALA A 60 18.82 11.96 -33.01
CA ALA A 60 18.18 10.88 -32.26
C ALA A 60 19.01 10.54 -31.01
N MET A 61 20.33 10.40 -31.13
CA MET A 61 21.29 10.11 -30.05
C MET A 61 21.34 11.22 -28.99
N GLY A 62 21.19 12.49 -29.37
CA GLY A 62 21.06 13.58 -28.39
C GLY A 62 19.81 13.42 -27.53
N ALA A 63 18.69 13.02 -28.13
CA ALA A 63 17.44 12.76 -27.43
C ALA A 63 17.48 11.46 -26.60
N THR A 64 18.10 10.37 -27.08
CA THR A 64 18.26 9.11 -26.33
C THR A 64 19.32 9.20 -25.24
N ALA A 65 20.37 9.99 -25.41
CA ALA A 65 21.37 10.25 -24.38
C ALA A 65 20.82 11.18 -23.29
N ALA A 66 20.03 12.19 -23.65
CA ALA A 66 19.31 13.04 -22.71
C ALA A 66 18.20 12.26 -21.98
N LEU A 67 17.37 11.48 -22.68
CA LEU A 67 16.41 10.57 -22.07
C LEU A 67 17.12 9.52 -21.22
N GLY A 68 18.23 8.96 -21.68
CA GLY A 68 19.03 7.99 -20.94
C GLY A 68 19.73 8.58 -19.72
N ALA A 69 20.07 9.88 -19.72
CA ALA A 69 20.61 10.61 -18.57
C ALA A 69 19.50 11.02 -17.59
N ILE A 70 18.34 11.44 -18.09
CA ILE A 70 17.14 11.74 -17.28
C ILE A 70 16.60 10.45 -16.66
N PHE A 71 16.51 9.36 -17.41
CA PHE A 71 16.19 8.04 -16.86
C PHE A 71 17.31 7.52 -15.95
N ARG A 72 18.60 7.73 -16.21
CA ARG A 72 19.66 7.32 -15.25
C ARG A 72 19.63 8.14 -13.96
N ALA A 73 19.37 9.44 -14.01
CA ALA A 73 19.34 10.31 -12.84
C ALA A 73 18.02 10.15 -12.06
N SER A 74 16.88 10.25 -12.76
CA SER A 74 15.55 10.05 -12.17
C SER A 74 15.36 8.59 -11.79
N ALA A 75 15.66 7.59 -12.62
CA ALA A 75 15.51 6.19 -12.20
C ALA A 75 16.49 5.77 -11.11
N ARG A 76 17.66 6.41 -10.91
CA ARG A 76 18.53 6.08 -9.75
C ARG A 76 18.03 6.71 -8.46
N ASN A 77 17.53 7.95 -8.49
CA ASN A 77 16.89 8.59 -7.33
C ASN A 77 15.54 7.96 -7.02
N ILE A 78 14.78 7.59 -8.05
CA ILE A 78 13.50 6.90 -7.96
C ILE A 78 13.70 5.43 -7.60
N LEU A 79 14.69 4.70 -8.13
CA LEU A 79 15.02 3.35 -7.62
C LEU A 79 15.47 3.48 -6.20
N ARG A 80 16.37 4.40 -5.85
CA ARG A 80 16.84 4.54 -4.48
C ARG A 80 15.69 4.89 -3.55
N SER A 81 14.77 5.78 -3.96
CA SER A 81 13.58 6.14 -3.20
C SER A 81 12.60 4.98 -3.08
N THR A 82 12.28 4.28 -4.18
CA THR A 82 11.33 3.16 -4.23
C THR A 82 11.90 1.90 -3.60
N PHE A 83 13.18 1.64 -3.77
CA PHE A 83 13.95 0.58 -3.12
C PHE A 83 14.14 0.92 -1.64
N MET A 84 14.42 2.17 -1.26
CA MET A 84 14.40 2.57 0.16
C MET A 84 12.99 2.56 0.72
N MET A 85 11.95 2.86 -0.04
CA MET A 85 10.54 2.77 0.39
C MET A 85 10.11 1.32 0.48
N ALA A 86 10.56 0.44 -0.41
CA ALA A 86 10.28 -0.99 -0.41
C ALA A 86 11.11 -1.71 0.65
N ILE A 87 12.38 -1.34 0.86
CA ILE A 87 13.22 -1.76 1.98
C ILE A 87 12.66 -1.22 3.27
N ARG A 88 12.26 0.05 3.34
CA ARG A 88 11.56 0.57 4.50
C ARG A 88 10.25 -0.17 4.68
N ALA A 89 9.43 -0.42 3.67
CA ALA A 89 8.15 -1.14 3.77
C ALA A 89 8.33 -2.61 4.19
N THR A 90 9.34 -3.31 3.66
CA THR A 90 9.68 -4.70 4.04
C THR A 90 10.39 -4.76 5.39
N SER A 91 11.33 -3.86 5.68
CA SER A 91 11.88 -3.65 7.01
C SER A 91 10.83 -3.17 8.00
N ARG A 92 9.72 -2.57 7.54
CA ARG A 92 8.52 -2.14 8.31
C ARG A 92 7.54 -3.28 8.54
N ALA A 93 7.44 -4.25 7.64
CA ALA A 93 6.72 -5.51 7.90
C ALA A 93 7.49 -6.36 8.92
N VAL A 94 8.83 -6.35 8.82
CA VAL A 94 9.73 -6.90 9.83
C VAL A 94 9.69 -6.04 11.11
N SER A 95 9.60 -4.71 11.02
CA SER A 95 9.52 -3.83 12.18
C SER A 95 8.14 -3.81 12.81
N ARG A 96 7.06 -4.20 12.14
CA ARG A 96 5.79 -4.51 12.82
C ARG A 96 5.92 -5.74 13.72
N ARG A 97 6.80 -6.70 13.38
CA ARG A 97 7.14 -7.83 14.27
C ARG A 97 8.15 -7.43 15.33
N VAL A 98 9.18 -6.65 14.97
CA VAL A 98 10.22 -6.18 15.90
C VAL A 98 9.68 -5.10 16.83
N ALA A 99 8.90 -4.13 16.39
CA ALA A 99 8.19 -3.16 17.23
C ALA A 99 7.14 -3.85 18.10
N ARG A 100 6.43 -4.89 17.63
CA ARG A 100 5.63 -5.73 18.53
C ARG A 100 6.49 -6.41 19.60
N ALA A 101 7.68 -6.89 19.24
CA ALA A 101 8.61 -7.53 20.18
C ALA A 101 9.27 -6.52 21.14
N VAL A 102 9.66 -5.35 20.65
CA VAL A 102 10.31 -4.25 21.39
C VAL A 102 9.29 -3.53 22.26
N LEU A 103 8.08 -3.27 21.78
CA LEU A 103 6.99 -2.74 22.58
C LEU A 103 6.59 -3.74 23.67
N ARG A 104 6.51 -5.05 23.36
CA ARG A 104 6.35 -6.08 24.40
C ARG A 104 7.50 -6.05 25.41
N SER A 105 8.74 -5.94 24.93
CA SER A 105 9.94 -5.97 25.76
C SER A 105 10.06 -4.71 26.64
N LEU A 106 9.73 -3.54 26.11
CA LEU A 106 9.70 -2.27 26.84
C LEU A 106 8.53 -2.27 27.83
N MET A 107 7.34 -2.70 27.43
CA MET A 107 6.22 -2.84 28.34
C MET A 107 6.48 -3.87 29.44
N SER A 108 7.17 -4.98 29.16
CA SER A 108 7.57 -5.94 30.20
C SER A 108 8.63 -5.40 31.15
N LEU A 109 9.43 -4.42 30.72
CA LEU A 109 10.42 -3.73 31.54
C LEU A 109 9.76 -2.73 32.51
N PHE A 110 8.69 -2.05 32.10
CA PHE A 110 7.99 -1.06 32.92
C PHE A 110 6.78 -1.62 33.70
N LEU A 111 6.20 -2.74 33.27
CA LEU A 111 5.03 -3.38 33.89
C LEU A 111 5.26 -4.90 34.03
N PRO A 112 6.21 -5.35 34.87
CA PRO A 112 6.68 -6.74 34.94
C PRO A 112 5.61 -7.77 35.36
N THR A 113 4.46 -7.34 35.88
CA THR A 113 3.40 -8.21 36.41
C THR A 113 2.09 -8.17 35.62
N MET A 114 1.94 -7.26 34.65
CA MET A 114 0.82 -7.37 33.72
C MET A 114 1.20 -8.33 32.60
N LYS A 115 0.71 -9.56 32.67
CA LYS A 115 0.34 -10.27 31.45
C LYS A 115 -0.57 -9.29 30.73
N LEU A 116 -0.05 -8.54 29.74
CA LEU A 116 -0.88 -7.81 28.80
C LEU A 116 -1.90 -8.85 28.40
N PRO A 117 -3.18 -8.71 28.81
CA PRO A 117 -4.19 -9.56 28.23
C PRO A 117 -3.92 -9.44 26.74
N GLU A 118 -3.94 -10.56 26.00
CA GLU A 118 -4.28 -10.40 24.60
C GLU A 118 -5.61 -9.68 24.66
N LEU A 119 -5.56 -8.34 24.60
CA LEU A 119 -6.64 -7.46 24.30
C LEU A 119 -6.90 -7.85 22.86
N LYS A 120 -7.54 -9.02 22.69
CA LYS A 120 -8.53 -9.26 21.67
C LYS A 120 -9.52 -8.15 21.92
N LEU A 121 -9.16 -6.95 21.45
CA LEU A 121 -10.05 -5.84 21.39
C LEU A 121 -11.27 -6.44 20.71
N ARG A 122 -12.34 -6.51 21.50
CA ARG A 122 -13.63 -7.04 21.11
C ARG A 122 -13.85 -6.63 19.66
N ARG A 123 -13.99 -7.59 18.74
CA ARG A 123 -14.14 -7.34 17.28
C ARG A 123 -15.05 -6.13 17.11
N MET A 124 -14.45 -5.00 16.78
CA MET A 124 -15.18 -3.74 16.69
C MET A 124 -16.09 -3.85 15.47
N PRO A 125 -17.29 -3.25 15.48
CA PRO A 125 -18.09 -3.16 14.27
C PRO A 125 -17.25 -2.55 13.15
N GLY A 126 -17.24 -3.15 11.95
CA GLY A 126 -16.34 -2.73 10.89
C GLY A 126 -16.52 -1.26 10.45
N TRP A 127 -17.70 -0.66 10.65
CA TRP A 127 -17.90 0.78 10.42
C TRP A 127 -17.12 1.64 11.42
N LEU A 128 -17.06 1.21 12.69
CA LEU A 128 -16.34 1.91 13.73
C LEU A 128 -14.83 1.83 13.51
N ALA A 129 -14.33 0.66 13.09
CA ALA A 129 -12.92 0.49 12.72
C ALA A 129 -12.52 1.48 11.60
N VAL A 130 -13.28 1.51 10.49
CA VAL A 130 -13.03 2.44 9.38
C VAL A 130 -13.10 3.90 9.83
N SER A 131 -14.07 4.28 10.66
CA SER A 131 -14.17 5.65 11.18
C SER A 131 -12.96 6.05 12.04
N ILE A 132 -12.50 5.16 12.91
CA ILE A 132 -11.30 5.41 13.74
C ILE A 132 -10.06 5.56 12.85
N GLY A 133 -9.89 4.66 11.88
CA GLY A 133 -8.79 4.76 10.91
C GLY A 133 -8.81 6.04 10.10
N PHE A 134 -9.99 6.45 9.65
CA PHE A 134 -10.19 7.71 8.91
C PHE A 134 -9.76 8.92 9.76
N VAL A 135 -10.23 9.01 11.01
CA VAL A 135 -9.82 10.09 11.92
C VAL A 135 -8.32 10.03 12.21
N ALA A 136 -7.75 8.84 12.41
CA ALA A 136 -6.32 8.68 12.65
C ALA A 136 -5.47 9.18 11.47
N LEU A 137 -5.92 8.94 10.23
CA LEU A 137 -5.24 9.42 9.02
C LEU A 137 -5.36 10.93 8.85
N ILE A 138 -6.51 11.53 9.19
CA ILE A 138 -6.67 12.99 9.22
C ILE A 138 -5.68 13.61 10.20
N LEU A 139 -5.67 13.12 11.44
CA LEU A 139 -4.77 13.63 12.48
C LEU A 139 -3.30 13.43 12.10
N SER A 140 -2.98 12.29 11.50
CA SER A 140 -1.65 11.99 11.00
C SER A 140 -1.20 12.97 9.93
N PHE A 141 -2.00 13.17 8.88
CA PHE A 141 -1.63 14.09 7.81
C PHE A 141 -1.56 15.54 8.30
N ALA A 142 -2.48 15.95 9.19
CA ALA A 142 -2.42 17.26 9.83
C ALA A 142 -1.13 17.44 10.66
N GLY A 143 -0.70 16.40 11.38
CA GLY A 143 0.56 16.40 12.12
C GLY A 143 1.80 16.47 11.21
N VAL A 144 1.77 15.83 10.04
CA VAL A 144 2.83 15.95 9.02
C VAL A 144 2.88 17.38 8.49
N LEU A 145 1.73 17.97 8.14
CA LEU A 145 1.67 19.37 7.70
C LEU A 145 2.23 20.34 8.74
N ALA A 146 2.04 20.09 10.03
CA ALA A 146 2.57 20.92 11.11
C ALA A 146 4.11 20.82 11.28
N GLN A 147 4.73 19.75 10.78
CA GLN A 147 6.17 19.49 10.96
C GLN A 147 7.02 19.80 9.74
N VAL A 148 6.46 19.70 8.53
CA VAL A 148 7.18 20.08 7.31
C VAL A 148 7.40 21.59 7.25
N ASP A 149 8.44 22.00 6.53
CA ASP A 149 8.75 23.41 6.31
C ASP A 149 7.63 24.14 5.54
N ASP A 150 7.64 25.47 5.61
CA ASP A 150 6.57 26.31 5.05
C ASP A 150 6.46 26.17 3.51
N SER A 151 7.57 25.89 2.81
CA SER A 151 7.55 25.74 1.34
C SER A 151 6.91 24.42 0.91
N THR A 152 7.22 23.33 1.61
CA THR A 152 6.57 22.02 1.44
C THR A 152 5.09 22.11 1.83
N ARG A 153 4.77 22.76 2.95
CA ARG A 153 3.38 22.96 3.41
C ARG A 153 2.57 23.76 2.39
N ALA A 154 3.13 24.85 1.87
CA ALA A 154 2.47 25.67 0.85
C ALA A 154 2.22 24.87 -0.44
N SER A 155 3.17 24.02 -0.84
CA SER A 155 3.05 23.16 -2.02
C SER A 155 2.00 22.05 -1.84
N LEU A 156 1.95 21.40 -0.66
CA LEU A 156 0.95 20.37 -0.35
C LEU A 156 -0.47 20.93 -0.22
N THR A 157 -0.59 22.14 0.34
CA THR A 157 -1.90 22.79 0.52
C THR A 157 -2.37 23.46 -0.75
N ALA A 158 -1.46 24.03 -1.55
CA ALA A 158 -1.75 24.68 -2.82
C ALA A 158 -2.96 25.64 -2.73
N GLY A 159 -2.99 26.48 -1.68
CA GLY A 159 -4.07 27.43 -1.40
C GLY A 159 -5.31 26.83 -0.73
N THR A 160 -5.35 25.52 -0.50
CA THR A 160 -6.45 24.83 0.18
C THR A 160 -6.24 24.86 1.70
N PRO A 161 -7.28 25.11 2.52
CA PRO A 161 -7.13 25.10 3.97
C PRO A 161 -6.57 23.77 4.51
N GLY A 162 -5.55 23.84 5.36
CA GLY A 162 -4.85 22.65 5.91
C GLY A 162 -5.77 21.55 6.47
N PRO A 163 -6.81 21.87 7.28
CA PRO A 163 -7.74 20.85 7.77
C PRO A 163 -8.49 20.11 6.65
N PHE A 164 -8.83 20.81 5.56
CA PHE A 164 -9.50 20.20 4.42
C PHE A 164 -8.55 19.28 3.62
N VAL A 165 -7.29 19.68 3.47
CA VAL A 165 -6.22 18.86 2.86
C VAL A 165 -6.05 17.55 3.63
N ALA A 166 -6.05 17.60 4.96
CA ALA A 166 -5.96 16.40 5.80
C ALA A 166 -7.18 15.46 5.64
N VAL A 167 -8.38 16.01 5.48
CA VAL A 167 -9.59 15.23 5.15
C VAL A 167 -9.47 14.56 3.79
N LEU A 168 -9.01 15.28 2.77
CA LEU A 168 -8.77 14.73 1.44
C LEU A 168 -7.74 13.60 1.46
N ALA A 169 -6.69 13.73 2.27
CA ALA A 169 -5.66 12.70 2.42
C ALA A 169 -6.19 11.37 2.97
N ALA A 170 -7.21 11.42 3.83
CA ALA A 170 -7.84 10.23 4.40
C ALA A 170 -8.98 9.65 3.55
N LEU A 171 -9.51 10.41 2.59
CA LEU A 171 -10.69 10.03 1.79
C LEU A 171 -10.53 8.70 1.02
N PRO A 172 -9.35 8.35 0.46
CA PRO A 172 -9.17 7.06 -0.21
C PRO A 172 -9.43 5.84 0.68
N LEU A 173 -9.29 5.95 2.02
CA LEU A 173 -9.66 4.86 2.93
C LEU A 173 -11.16 4.55 2.85
N LEU A 174 -12.01 5.58 2.79
CA LEU A 174 -13.46 5.39 2.70
C LEU A 174 -13.86 4.79 1.35
N ALA A 175 -13.20 5.24 0.27
CA ALA A 175 -13.38 4.66 -1.06
C ALA A 175 -12.97 3.17 -1.08
N HIS A 176 -11.80 2.84 -0.54
CA HIS A 176 -11.32 1.46 -0.39
C HIS A 176 -12.32 0.60 0.38
N ALA A 177 -12.74 1.02 1.57
CA ALA A 177 -13.66 0.26 2.40
C ALA A 177 -15.02 0.03 1.72
N THR A 178 -15.51 1.04 0.98
CA THR A 178 -16.77 0.95 0.23
C THR A 178 -16.66 -0.03 -0.93
N MET A 179 -15.61 0.10 -1.76
CA MET A 179 -15.35 -0.80 -2.88
C MET A 179 -15.14 -2.24 -2.39
N MET A 180 -14.37 -2.43 -1.31
CA MET A 180 -14.10 -3.72 -0.71
C MET A 180 -15.40 -4.39 -0.24
N ARG A 181 -16.29 -3.67 0.47
CA ARG A 181 -17.60 -4.21 0.87
C ARG A 181 -18.47 -4.59 -0.32
N PHE A 182 -18.49 -3.75 -1.36
CA PHE A 182 -19.29 -3.99 -2.55
C PHE A 182 -18.80 -5.24 -3.31
N LEU A 183 -17.50 -5.31 -3.61
CA LEU A 183 -16.89 -6.42 -4.34
C LEU A 183 -16.87 -7.71 -3.51
N ALA A 184 -16.70 -7.62 -2.19
CA ALA A 184 -16.80 -8.79 -1.31
C ALA A 184 -18.20 -9.41 -1.37
N ARG A 185 -19.27 -8.59 -1.34
CA ARG A 185 -20.65 -9.09 -1.51
C ARG A 185 -20.85 -9.75 -2.87
N TYR A 186 -20.37 -9.11 -3.95
CA TYR A 186 -20.45 -9.67 -5.30
C TYR A 186 -19.76 -11.04 -5.41
N HIS A 187 -18.60 -11.21 -4.75
CA HIS A 187 -17.85 -12.46 -4.72
C HIS A 187 -18.25 -13.42 -3.58
N LYS A 188 -19.31 -13.12 -2.81
CA LYS A 188 -19.78 -13.91 -1.66
C LYS A 188 -18.70 -14.14 -0.59
N LEU A 189 -17.87 -13.14 -0.35
CA LEU A 189 -16.84 -13.12 0.69
C LEU A 189 -17.36 -12.41 1.94
N GLN A 190 -16.78 -12.75 3.10
CA GLN A 190 -16.93 -11.94 4.30
C GLN A 190 -15.74 -10.98 4.40
N VAL A 191 -16.01 -9.75 4.83
CA VAL A 191 -14.98 -8.72 5.03
C VAL A 191 -14.99 -8.26 6.48
N SER A 192 -13.83 -8.33 7.12
CA SER A 192 -13.56 -7.73 8.43
C SER A 192 -12.72 -6.47 8.22
N PHE A 193 -13.06 -5.38 8.89
CA PHE A 193 -12.23 -4.19 8.96
C PHE A 193 -11.69 -4.08 10.37
N GLU A 194 -10.38 -3.94 10.48
CA GLU A 194 -9.71 -3.88 11.77
C GLU A 194 -8.83 -2.64 11.84
N THR A 195 -8.89 -1.94 12.95
CA THR A 195 -8.01 -0.80 13.24
C THR A 195 -7.40 -1.09 14.59
N THR A 196 -6.20 -1.64 14.53
CA THR A 196 -5.48 -2.12 15.70
C THR A 196 -4.77 -0.96 16.39
N ILE A 197 -4.57 -1.07 17.70
CA ILE A 197 -3.75 -0.10 18.45
C ILE A 197 -2.35 -0.01 17.82
N ASP A 198 -1.78 -1.15 17.40
CA ASP A 198 -0.49 -1.19 16.69
C ASP A 198 -0.51 -0.36 15.40
N GLY A 199 -1.61 -0.42 14.62
CA GLY A 199 -1.80 0.39 13.42
C GLY A 199 -1.84 1.89 13.74
N LEU A 200 -2.55 2.28 14.82
CA LEU A 200 -2.62 3.66 15.29
C LEU A 200 -1.27 4.18 15.81
N LEU A 201 -0.56 3.39 16.60
CA LEU A 201 0.77 3.74 17.11
C LEU A 201 1.77 3.88 15.97
N LEU A 202 1.69 2.99 14.98
CA LEU A 202 2.53 3.09 13.78
C LEU A 202 2.22 4.36 12.98
N GLN A 203 0.94 4.73 12.87
CA GLN A 203 0.54 5.97 12.22
C GLN A 203 1.08 7.20 12.97
N ALA A 204 0.99 7.20 14.30
CA ALA A 204 1.56 8.25 15.14
C ALA A 204 3.09 8.33 14.99
N TYR A 205 3.78 7.18 14.91
CA TYR A 205 5.21 7.12 14.65
C TYR A 205 5.58 7.75 13.30
N PHE A 206 4.87 7.42 12.22
CA PHE A 206 5.11 8.05 10.91
C PHE A 206 4.88 9.56 10.97
N THR A 207 3.82 9.96 11.65
CA THR A 207 3.50 11.37 11.84
C THR A 207 4.65 12.10 12.53
N GLY A 208 5.21 11.56 13.62
CA GLY A 208 6.36 12.14 14.32
C GLY A 208 7.69 12.10 13.54
N ALA A 209 7.74 11.34 12.45
CA ALA A 209 8.84 11.34 11.49
C ALA A 209 8.57 12.23 10.27
N ALA A 210 7.55 13.09 10.34
CA ALA A 210 7.05 13.91 9.23
C ALA A 210 6.73 13.11 7.95
N SER A 211 6.34 11.83 8.11
CA SER A 211 6.04 10.92 7.02
C SER A 211 4.56 10.50 7.06
N PHE A 212 3.94 10.32 5.89
CA PHE A 212 2.57 9.87 5.77
C PHE A 212 2.47 8.57 4.98
N LEU A 213 1.98 7.51 5.65
CA LEU A 213 1.62 6.25 5.01
C LEU A 213 0.25 5.79 5.50
N PRO A 214 -0.66 5.38 4.61
CA PRO A 214 -2.01 5.02 4.96
C PRO A 214 -2.10 3.58 5.46
N LEU A 215 -1.73 3.37 6.72
CA LEU A 215 -1.61 2.03 7.33
C LEU A 215 -2.42 1.89 8.62
N ALA A 216 -3.33 2.83 8.89
CA ALA A 216 -4.12 2.86 10.12
C ALA A 216 -5.15 1.73 10.20
N SER A 217 -5.74 1.33 9.07
CA SER A 217 -6.77 0.30 9.00
C SER A 217 -6.38 -0.81 8.04
N ASP A 218 -6.69 -2.03 8.45
CA ASP A 218 -6.51 -3.24 7.67
C ASP A 218 -7.89 -3.80 7.27
N ALA A 219 -7.95 -4.49 6.13
CA ALA A 219 -9.14 -5.21 5.66
C ALA A 219 -8.77 -6.68 5.45
N GLU A 220 -9.53 -7.59 6.07
CA GLU A 220 -9.34 -9.02 5.92
C GLU A 220 -10.53 -9.64 5.18
N LEU A 221 -10.21 -10.41 4.14
CA LEU A 221 -11.19 -11.18 3.37
C LEU A 221 -11.18 -12.64 3.84
N GLU A 222 -12.36 -13.16 4.19
CA GLU A 222 -12.58 -14.57 4.48
C GLU A 222 -13.34 -15.23 3.32
N GLY A 223 -12.81 -16.36 2.83
CA GLY A 223 -13.40 -17.13 1.74
C GLY A 223 -12.37 -17.75 0.78
N PRO A 224 -12.82 -18.30 -0.36
CA PRO A 224 -11.96 -18.98 -1.31
C PRO A 224 -10.85 -18.09 -1.85
N LYS A 225 -9.62 -18.63 -1.90
CA LYS A 225 -8.39 -17.93 -2.29
C LYS A 225 -8.52 -17.11 -3.59
N VAL A 226 -9.07 -17.70 -4.64
CA VAL A 226 -9.24 -17.05 -5.95
C VAL A 226 -10.27 -15.91 -5.88
N ALA A 227 -11.36 -16.09 -5.12
CA ALA A 227 -12.37 -15.05 -4.95
C ALA A 227 -11.80 -13.83 -4.19
N LYS A 228 -10.99 -14.06 -3.15
CA LYS A 228 -10.28 -12.99 -2.43
C LYS A 228 -9.37 -12.20 -3.35
N ALA A 229 -8.58 -12.89 -4.18
CA ALA A 229 -7.72 -12.25 -5.17
C ALA A 229 -8.51 -11.42 -6.20
N LYS A 230 -9.67 -11.92 -6.68
CA LYS A 230 -10.55 -11.15 -7.59
C LYS A 230 -11.07 -9.88 -6.93
N CYS A 231 -11.52 -9.99 -5.68
CA CYS A 231 -11.99 -8.85 -4.90
C CYS A 231 -10.87 -7.82 -4.69
N ALA A 232 -9.71 -8.25 -4.18
CA ALA A 232 -8.54 -7.40 -3.94
C ALA A 232 -8.05 -6.71 -5.23
N ALA A 233 -7.92 -7.46 -6.34
CA ALA A 233 -7.51 -6.89 -7.62
C ALA A 233 -8.53 -5.87 -8.14
N GLY A 234 -9.84 -6.14 -7.98
CA GLY A 234 -10.90 -5.21 -8.36
C GLY A 234 -10.88 -3.91 -7.54
N VAL A 235 -10.59 -3.99 -6.24
CA VAL A 235 -10.45 -2.80 -5.39
C VAL A 235 -9.23 -1.97 -5.80
N LEU A 236 -8.06 -2.59 -6.00
CA LEU A 236 -6.87 -1.88 -6.44
C LEU A 236 -7.06 -1.23 -7.82
N ALA A 237 -7.68 -1.95 -8.76
CA ALA A 237 -8.03 -1.39 -10.07
C ALA A 237 -9.01 -0.21 -9.93
N GLY A 238 -10.01 -0.32 -9.06
CA GLY A 238 -10.97 0.76 -8.77
C GLY A 238 -10.31 2.02 -8.21
N LEU A 239 -9.38 1.87 -7.25
CA LEU A 239 -8.61 2.99 -6.70
C LEU A 239 -7.69 3.62 -7.75
N LEU A 240 -7.06 2.81 -8.61
CA LEU A 240 -6.24 3.32 -9.71
C LEU A 240 -7.08 4.10 -10.74
N VAL A 241 -8.30 3.64 -11.03
CA VAL A 241 -9.26 4.39 -11.86
C VAL A 241 -9.64 5.71 -11.19
N CYS A 242 -9.91 5.72 -9.88
CA CYS A 242 -10.16 6.97 -9.14
C CYS A 242 -8.99 7.95 -9.23
N HIS A 243 -7.75 7.47 -9.15
CA HIS A 243 -6.56 8.30 -9.41
C HIS A 243 -6.62 8.95 -10.80
N PHE A 244 -6.77 8.16 -11.87
CA PHE A 244 -6.78 8.71 -13.23
C PHE A 244 -7.95 9.66 -13.49
N LEU A 245 -9.13 9.39 -12.92
CA LEU A 245 -10.29 10.29 -13.01
C LEU A 245 -10.00 11.62 -12.31
N CYS A 246 -9.48 11.59 -11.08
CA CYS A 246 -9.13 12.81 -10.35
C CYS A 246 -8.00 13.57 -11.03
N ALA A 247 -6.98 12.87 -11.56
CA ALA A 247 -5.89 13.47 -12.33
C ALA A 247 -6.39 14.18 -13.59
N GLY A 248 -7.26 13.52 -14.36
CA GLY A 248 -7.87 14.09 -15.56
C GLY A 248 -8.70 15.33 -15.24
N LEU A 249 -9.56 15.25 -14.23
CA LEU A 249 -10.36 16.40 -13.79
C LEU A 249 -9.50 17.54 -13.25
N ALA A 250 -8.42 17.24 -12.51
CA ALA A 250 -7.48 18.26 -12.05
C ALA A 250 -6.79 18.96 -13.23
N ALA A 251 -6.39 18.21 -14.26
CA ALA A 251 -5.78 18.78 -15.46
C ALA A 251 -6.75 19.68 -16.25
N LEU A 252 -8.04 19.33 -16.27
CA LEU A 252 -9.08 20.12 -16.96
C LEU A 252 -9.50 21.37 -16.19
N THR A 253 -9.54 21.30 -14.85
CA THR A 253 -10.11 22.37 -14.01
C THR A 253 -9.08 23.23 -13.31
N GLY A 254 -7.82 22.77 -13.22
CA GLY A 254 -6.77 23.42 -12.42
C GLY A 254 -6.98 23.34 -10.90
N VAL A 255 -7.98 22.57 -10.42
CA VAL A 255 -8.30 22.51 -8.99
C VAL A 255 -7.26 21.69 -8.23
N ALA A 256 -6.47 22.36 -7.38
CA ALA A 256 -5.40 21.74 -6.62
C ALA A 256 -5.87 20.59 -5.70
N ALA A 257 -7.06 20.72 -5.09
CA ALA A 257 -7.66 19.68 -4.27
C ALA A 257 -7.86 18.35 -5.02
N LEU A 258 -8.18 18.39 -6.32
CA LEU A 258 -8.30 17.17 -7.14
C LEU A 258 -6.94 16.55 -7.46
N SER A 259 -5.90 17.38 -7.65
CA SER A 259 -4.53 16.90 -7.85
C SER A 259 -3.99 16.21 -6.59
N LEU A 260 -4.23 16.81 -5.42
CA LEU A 260 -3.92 16.20 -4.13
C LEU A 260 -4.67 14.87 -3.96
N LEU A 261 -5.99 14.87 -4.12
CA LEU A 261 -6.80 13.67 -3.94
C LEU A 261 -6.39 12.55 -4.91
N SER A 262 -6.09 12.90 -6.16
CA SER A 262 -5.53 11.99 -7.16
C SER A 262 -4.23 11.34 -6.67
N THR A 263 -3.31 12.13 -6.12
CA THR A 263 -2.05 11.66 -5.56
C THR A 263 -2.27 10.73 -4.37
N MET A 264 -3.25 11.04 -3.52
CA MET A 264 -3.63 10.20 -2.38
C MET A 264 -4.18 8.85 -2.84
N PHE A 265 -5.04 8.80 -3.86
CA PHE A 265 -5.45 7.52 -4.44
C PHE A 265 -4.28 6.69 -4.95
N LEU A 266 -3.32 7.32 -5.63
CA LEU A 266 -2.12 6.65 -6.14
C LEU A 266 -1.24 6.07 -5.02
N LEU A 267 -1.06 6.83 -3.95
CA LEU A 267 -0.29 6.41 -2.78
C LEU A 267 -0.96 5.22 -2.08
N TYR A 268 -2.27 5.26 -1.88
CA TYR A 268 -3.04 4.16 -1.28
C TYR A 268 -2.98 2.90 -2.13
N VAL A 269 -3.24 2.99 -3.45
CA VAL A 269 -3.19 1.82 -4.32
C VAL A 269 -1.79 1.22 -4.33
N PHE A 270 -0.74 2.05 -4.37
CA PHE A 270 0.65 1.61 -4.32
C PHE A 270 0.96 0.83 -3.04
N VAL A 271 0.60 1.39 -1.88
CA VAL A 271 0.82 0.72 -0.57
C VAL A 271 0.03 -0.58 -0.48
N PHE A 272 -1.25 -0.58 -0.85
CA PHE A 272 -2.10 -1.77 -0.70
C PHE A 272 -1.77 -2.90 -1.68
N SER A 273 -1.10 -2.61 -2.79
CA SER A 273 -0.64 -3.65 -3.73
C SER A 273 0.61 -4.40 -3.30
N PHE A 274 1.27 -4.06 -2.18
CA PHE A 274 2.40 -4.86 -1.69
C PHE A 274 1.96 -6.31 -1.35
N PRO A 275 2.79 -7.33 -1.67
CA PRO A 275 2.44 -8.74 -1.50
C PRO A 275 2.60 -9.22 -0.04
N LEU A 276 2.01 -8.48 0.89
CA LEU A 276 2.13 -8.69 2.34
C LEU A 276 0.76 -8.70 2.98
N LYS A 277 0.49 -9.64 3.88
CA LYS A 277 -0.73 -9.58 4.70
C LYS A 277 -0.60 -8.51 5.79
N PRO A 278 -1.67 -7.77 6.09
CA PRO A 278 -3.06 -7.92 5.60
C PRO A 278 -3.42 -7.13 4.33
N LEU A 279 -2.45 -6.63 3.56
CA LEU A 279 -2.70 -5.82 2.36
C LEU A 279 -3.27 -6.64 1.20
N ASP A 280 -4.00 -5.95 0.31
CA ASP A 280 -4.73 -6.52 -0.83
C ASP A 280 -3.81 -7.30 -1.79
N GLY A 281 -2.60 -6.78 -2.03
CA GLY A 281 -1.57 -7.45 -2.84
C GLY A 281 -1.19 -8.83 -2.30
N GLY A 282 -1.30 -9.06 -0.98
CA GLY A 282 -1.07 -10.35 -0.35
C GLY A 282 -2.07 -11.43 -0.80
N ASP A 283 -3.36 -11.10 -0.96
CA ASP A 283 -4.36 -12.06 -1.46
C ASP A 283 -4.16 -12.38 -2.95
N ILE A 284 -3.80 -11.37 -3.76
CA ILE A 284 -3.53 -11.56 -5.20
C ILE A 284 -2.28 -12.42 -5.39
N TRP A 285 -1.19 -12.09 -4.69
CA TRP A 285 0.06 -12.84 -4.72
C TRP A 285 -0.13 -14.28 -4.30
N ALA A 286 -0.90 -14.50 -3.23
CA ALA A 286 -1.22 -15.85 -2.78
C ALA A 286 -1.86 -16.64 -3.93
N ALA A 287 -2.85 -16.07 -4.64
CA ALA A 287 -3.53 -16.76 -5.74
C ALA A 287 -2.65 -16.98 -6.97
N SER A 288 -1.98 -15.93 -7.47
CA SER A 288 -1.08 -16.00 -8.63
C SER A 288 -0.08 -14.84 -8.64
N ARG A 289 1.21 -15.19 -8.68
CA ARG A 289 2.31 -14.21 -8.79
C ARG A 289 2.27 -13.43 -10.11
N GLY A 290 1.92 -14.10 -11.20
CA GLY A 290 1.80 -13.45 -12.52
C GLY A 290 0.66 -12.43 -12.56
N TRP A 291 -0.45 -12.74 -11.90
CA TRP A 291 -1.57 -11.80 -11.79
C TRP A 291 -1.23 -10.61 -10.88
N TRP A 292 -0.57 -10.85 -9.75
CA TRP A 292 -0.04 -9.76 -8.93
C TRP A 292 0.91 -8.86 -9.75
N CYS A 293 1.82 -9.44 -10.52
CA CYS A 293 2.74 -8.68 -11.38
C CYS A 293 1.99 -7.83 -12.41
N ALA A 294 1.00 -8.41 -13.08
CA ALA A 294 0.15 -7.70 -14.05
C ALA A 294 -0.62 -6.52 -13.43
N MET A 295 -1.01 -6.62 -12.15
CA MET A 295 -1.64 -5.52 -11.41
C MET A 295 -0.63 -4.50 -10.88
N TRP A 296 0.53 -4.97 -10.41
CA TRP A 296 1.53 -4.14 -9.75
C TRP A 296 2.33 -3.28 -10.72
N VAL A 297 2.67 -3.80 -11.91
CA VAL A 297 3.47 -3.06 -12.90
C VAL A 297 2.80 -1.74 -13.32
N PRO A 298 1.48 -1.70 -13.67
CA PRO A 298 0.80 -0.44 -13.95
C PRO A 298 0.75 0.52 -12.77
N VAL A 299 0.54 0.00 -11.54
CA VAL A 299 0.53 0.81 -10.31
C VAL A 299 1.90 1.42 -10.05
N LEU A 300 2.96 0.62 -10.19
CA LEU A 300 4.33 1.09 -10.06
C LEU A 300 4.64 2.14 -11.14
N ALA A 301 4.34 1.87 -12.41
CA ALA A 301 4.57 2.82 -13.49
C ALA A 301 3.86 4.16 -13.25
N ALA A 302 2.60 4.14 -12.80
CA ALA A 302 1.88 5.35 -12.42
C ALA A 302 2.55 6.05 -11.23
N PHE A 303 2.93 5.32 -10.19
CA PHE A 303 3.61 5.86 -9.01
C PHE A 303 4.96 6.52 -9.38
N MET A 304 5.74 5.94 -10.30
CA MET A 304 7.04 6.48 -10.70
C MET A 304 6.94 7.72 -11.61
N THR A 305 5.83 7.85 -12.34
CA THR A 305 5.68 8.91 -13.36
C THR A 305 4.74 10.03 -12.95
N ARG A 306 3.86 9.81 -11.98
CA ARG A 306 2.80 10.74 -11.59
C ARG A 306 2.87 11.20 -10.14
N LEU A 307 3.74 10.65 -9.30
CA LEU A 307 3.89 11.13 -7.93
C LEU A 307 4.57 12.51 -7.94
N PRO A 308 3.92 13.57 -7.42
CA PRO A 308 4.53 14.89 -7.36
C PRO A 308 5.75 14.91 -6.42
N GLU A 309 6.75 15.73 -6.74
CA GLU A 309 8.02 15.73 -6.02
C GLU A 309 7.89 16.00 -4.52
N VAL A 310 6.98 16.91 -4.14
CA VAL A 310 6.68 17.24 -2.74
C VAL A 310 6.26 16.02 -1.89
N PHE A 311 5.76 14.95 -2.52
CA PHE A 311 5.42 13.73 -1.81
C PHE A 311 6.63 12.86 -1.48
N TYR A 312 7.76 13.01 -2.18
CA TYR A 312 8.99 12.29 -1.82
C TYR A 312 9.56 12.74 -0.49
N ASP A 313 9.29 13.99 -0.09
CA ASP A 313 9.77 14.55 1.19
C ASP A 313 9.00 14.02 2.40
N ILE A 314 7.77 13.51 2.17
CA ILE A 314 6.88 13.00 3.23
C ILE A 314 6.65 11.47 3.16
N LEU A 315 7.49 10.71 2.43
CA LEU A 315 7.40 9.23 2.27
C LEU A 315 8.64 8.46 2.79
#